data_AF-A0A967ICP0-F1
#
_entry.id   AF-A0A967ICP0-F1
#
_cell.length_a   1.000
_cell.length_b   1.000
_cell.length_c   1.000
_cell.angle_alpha   90.00
_cell.angle_beta   90.00
_cell.angle_gamma   90.00
#
_symmetry.space_group_name_H-M   'P 1'
#
loop_
_entity.id
_entity.type
_entity.pdbx_description
1 polymer ?
#
loop_
_entity_poly.entity_id
_entity_poly.type
_entity_poly.pdbx_seq_one_letter_code
_entity_poly.pdbx_strand_id
1 'polypeptide(L)'
;PHITTYGSAKINVNTAPRQVLQTIAAEMDQESAETIIRARQSQPFTAIAQLKDLPGLETVYGFIYLYLDVKSSRYQIEATAFVNDGRRTIRASVAKDS
;
A
#
# COMPACT_ATOMS: atom_id res chain seq x y z
N PRO A 1 11.10 6.70 2.77
CA PRO A 1 11.06 6.27 1.35
C PRO A 1 9.64 5.84 0.95
N HIS A 2 9.07 6.45 -0.10
CA HIS A 2 7.65 6.25 -0.51
C HIS A 2 7.48 5.73 -1.95
N ILE A 3 8.57 5.60 -2.71
CA ILE A 3 8.57 5.21 -4.13
C ILE A 3 9.56 4.05 -4.32
N THR A 4 9.20 3.09 -5.18
CA THR A 4 10.08 2.00 -5.62
C THR A 4 10.09 1.92 -7.15
N THR A 5 11.21 1.54 -7.78
CA THR A 5 11.34 1.37 -9.24
C THR A 5 10.89 0.00 -9.74
N TYR A 6 10.38 -0.85 -8.84
CA TYR A 6 10.03 -2.24 -9.13
C TYR A 6 8.55 -2.47 -8.77
N GLY A 7 7.63 -2.58 -9.73
CA GLY A 7 6.21 -2.89 -9.46
C GLY A 7 5.36 -3.14 -10.70
N SER A 8 4.13 -3.64 -10.52
CA SER A 8 3.03 -3.21 -11.40
C SER A 8 2.83 -1.72 -11.11
N ALA A 9 2.36 -0.93 -12.08
CA ALA A 9 2.18 0.52 -11.90
C ALA A 9 1.11 0.91 -10.85
N LYS A 10 0.60 -0.08 -10.09
CA LYS A 10 -0.48 0.07 -9.11
C LYS A 10 0.06 0.04 -7.69
N ILE A 11 -0.56 0.85 -6.85
CA ILE A 11 -0.24 1.01 -5.44
C ILE A 11 -1.06 0.00 -4.64
N ASN A 12 -0.41 -0.76 -3.76
CA ASN A 12 -1.13 -1.67 -2.87
C ASN A 12 -1.83 -0.88 -1.75
N VAL A 13 -3.16 -0.82 -1.80
CA VAL A 13 -3.99 -0.07 -0.84
C VAL A 13 -3.89 -0.61 0.59
N ASN A 14 -3.51 -1.88 0.77
CA ASN A 14 -3.34 -2.48 2.09
C ASN A 14 -2.03 -2.07 2.78
N THR A 15 -1.04 -1.60 2.03
CA THR A 15 0.29 -1.27 2.58
C THR A 15 0.74 0.18 2.32
N ALA A 16 0.10 0.90 1.39
CA ALA A 16 0.49 2.26 1.04
C ALA A 16 0.38 3.21 2.25
N PRO A 17 1.38 4.07 2.49
CA PRO A 17 1.28 5.08 3.54
C PRO A 17 0.27 6.17 3.15
N ARG A 18 -0.25 6.88 4.15
CA ARG A 18 -1.27 7.93 3.97
C ARG A 18 -0.90 8.95 2.88
N GLN A 19 0.34 9.43 2.92
CA GLN A 19 0.83 10.43 1.98
C GLN A 19 0.81 9.91 0.53
N VAL A 20 1.08 8.62 0.33
CA VAL A 20 0.98 8.02 -1.01
C VAL A 20 -0.47 7.94 -1.46
N LEU A 21 -1.40 7.56 -0.57
CA LEU A 21 -2.83 7.53 -0.90
C LEU A 21 -3.31 8.92 -1.34
N GLN A 22 -2.99 9.97 -0.58
CA GLN A 22 -3.37 11.37 -0.88
C GLN A 22 -2.82 11.90 -2.21
N THR A 23 -1.79 11.26 -2.78
CA THR A 23 -1.21 11.68 -4.06
C THR A 23 -1.83 10.99 -5.29
N ILE A 24 -2.77 10.05 -5.09
CA ILE A 24 -3.34 9.26 -6.18
C ILE A 24 -4.25 10.10 -7.08
N ALA A 25 -5.07 10.97 -6.48
CA ALA A 25 -6.01 11.84 -7.18
C ALA A 25 -6.26 13.10 -6.35
N ALA A 26 -6.67 14.19 -7.00
CA ALA A 26 -6.95 15.46 -6.32
C ALA A 26 -8.14 15.35 -5.35
N GLU A 27 -9.07 14.44 -5.64
CA GLU A 27 -10.26 14.13 -4.86
C GLU A 27 -9.94 13.28 -3.62
N MET A 28 -8.72 12.74 -3.50
CA MET A 28 -8.30 11.99 -2.31
C MET A 28 -7.81 12.93 -1.22
N ASP A 29 -8.73 13.37 -0.37
CA ASP A 29 -8.41 14.18 0.79
C ASP A 29 -7.82 13.36 1.97
N GLN A 30 -7.49 14.08 3.05
CA GLN A 30 -6.95 13.46 4.25
C GLN A 30 -7.93 12.50 4.92
N GLU A 31 -9.21 12.87 4.99
CA GLU A 31 -10.23 12.07 5.67
C GLU A 31 -10.48 10.75 4.93
N SER A 32 -10.57 10.79 3.60
CA SER A 32 -10.70 9.61 2.73
C SER A 32 -9.52 8.65 2.90
N ALA A 33 -8.29 9.19 2.90
CA ALA A 33 -7.10 8.38 3.12
C ALA A 33 -7.06 7.76 4.52
N GLU A 34 -7.49 8.49 5.54
CA GLU A 34 -7.60 7.98 6.92
C GLU A 34 -8.70 6.93 7.07
N THR A 35 -9.82 7.08 6.37
CA THR A 35 -10.89 6.07 6.31
C THR A 35 -10.39 4.76 5.72
N ILE A 36 -9.64 4.80 4.61
CA ILE A 36 -8.98 3.61 4.03
C ILE A 36 -8.04 2.96 5.05
N ILE A 37 -7.21 3.75 5.74
CA ILE A 37 -6.24 3.23 6.72
C ILE A 37 -6.94 2.57 7.91
N ARG A 38 -7.99 3.19 8.46
CA ARG A 38 -8.78 2.64 9.56
C ARG A 38 -9.45 1.33 9.14
N ALA A 39 -10.06 1.30 7.95
CA ALA A 39 -10.72 0.12 7.43
C ALA A 39 -9.75 -1.07 7.27
N ARG A 40 -8.59 -0.87 6.62
CA ARG A 40 -7.62 -1.97 6.43
C ARG A 40 -6.96 -2.46 7.72
N GLN A 41 -6.89 -1.63 8.76
CA GLN A 41 -6.40 -2.04 10.08
C GLN A 41 -7.36 -3.00 10.77
N SER A 42 -8.68 -2.83 10.56
CA SER A 42 -9.69 -3.76 11.05
C SER A 42 -9.74 -5.03 10.19
N GLN A 43 -9.82 -4.87 8.87
CA GLN A 43 -9.82 -5.96 7.92
C GLN A 43 -9.15 -5.55 6.60
N PRO A 44 -8.05 -6.20 6.19
CA PRO A 44 -7.44 -5.93 4.90
C PRO A 44 -8.40 -6.16 3.73
N PHE A 45 -8.32 -5.30 2.72
CA PHE A 45 -9.15 -5.42 1.51
C PHE A 45 -8.73 -6.63 0.69
N THR A 46 -9.72 -7.35 0.15
CA THR A 46 -9.55 -8.49 -0.74
C THR A 46 -9.93 -8.17 -2.18
N ALA A 47 -10.68 -7.09 -2.39
CA ALA A 47 -11.00 -6.55 -3.71
C ALA A 47 -11.07 -5.02 -3.67
N ILE A 48 -10.60 -4.36 -4.73
CA ILE A 48 -10.64 -2.89 -4.82
C ILE A 48 -12.06 -2.35 -4.73
N ALA A 49 -13.06 -3.09 -5.24
CA ALA A 49 -14.46 -2.69 -5.20
C ALA A 49 -14.98 -2.38 -3.78
N GLN A 50 -14.40 -2.98 -2.74
CA GLN A 50 -14.78 -2.74 -1.33
C GLN A 50 -14.54 -1.30 -0.88
N LEU A 51 -13.70 -0.53 -1.59
CA LEU A 51 -13.50 0.89 -1.30
C LEU A 51 -14.76 1.72 -1.55
N LYS A 52 -15.67 1.26 -2.43
CA LYS A 52 -16.96 1.94 -2.69
C LYS A 52 -17.88 1.96 -1.48
N ASP A 53 -17.71 1.00 -0.57
CA ASP A 53 -18.56 0.83 0.59
C ASP A 53 -18.07 1.64 1.80
N LEU A 54 -16.95 2.36 1.64
CA LEU A 54 -16.39 3.22 2.68
C LEU A 54 -17.02 4.62 2.62
N PRO A 55 -17.38 5.20 3.78
CA PRO A 55 -17.92 6.55 3.83
C PRO A 55 -16.98 7.57 3.18
N GLY A 56 -17.49 8.34 2.22
CA GLY A 56 -16.76 9.41 1.54
C GLY A 56 -15.94 8.94 0.33
N LEU A 57 -15.92 7.64 0.03
CA LEU A 57 -15.17 7.07 -1.10
C LEU A 57 -16.05 6.80 -2.31
N GLU A 58 -17.38 6.93 -2.21
CA GLU A 58 -18.33 6.65 -3.28
C GLU A 58 -18.05 7.51 -4.51
N THR A 59 -17.73 8.80 -4.30
CA THR A 59 -17.39 9.76 -5.36
C THR A 59 -15.92 9.69 -5.76
N VAL A 60 -15.01 9.38 -4.82
CA VAL A 60 -13.56 9.31 -5.04
C VAL A 60 -13.15 8.04 -5.78
N TYR A 61 -13.90 6.94 -5.61
CA TYR A 61 -13.56 5.61 -6.14
C TYR A 61 -13.22 5.62 -7.62
N GLY A 62 -14.03 6.31 -8.44
CA GLY A 62 -13.86 6.37 -9.89
C GLY A 62 -12.52 6.96 -10.32
N PHE A 63 -11.95 7.85 -9.52
CA PHE A 63 -10.67 8.52 -9.79
C PHE A 63 -9.47 7.65 -9.42
N ILE A 64 -9.61 6.72 -8.48
CA ILE A 64 -8.48 6.01 -7.88
C ILE A 64 -8.38 4.54 -8.27
N TYR A 65 -9.48 3.89 -8.69
CA TYR A 65 -9.53 2.43 -8.76
C TYR A 65 -8.52 1.80 -9.75
N LEU A 66 -8.17 2.52 -10.83
CA LEU A 66 -7.21 2.05 -11.83
C LEU A 66 -5.76 2.04 -11.32
N TYR A 67 -5.46 2.87 -10.32
CA TYR A 67 -4.12 3.04 -9.76
C TYR A 67 -3.87 2.13 -8.55
N LEU A 68 -4.87 1.37 -8.10
CA LEU A 68 -4.81 0.58 -6.88
C LEU A 68 -4.87 -0.93 -7.13
N ASP A 69 -4.21 -1.67 -6.25
CA ASP A 69 -4.31 -3.12 -6.12
C ASP A 69 -4.43 -3.51 -4.64
N VAL A 70 -4.92 -4.71 -4.34
CA VAL A 70 -4.99 -5.26 -2.98
C VAL A 70 -3.80 -6.16 -2.64
N LYS A 71 -3.00 -6.54 -3.65
CA LYS A 71 -1.82 -7.39 -3.51
C LYS A 71 -0.60 -6.71 -4.14
N SER A 72 0.58 -7.14 -3.69
CA SER A 72 1.86 -6.79 -4.30
C SER A 72 2.49 -8.06 -4.89
N SER A 73 3.10 -7.98 -6.06
CA SER A 73 3.95 -9.05 -6.59
C SER A 73 5.42 -8.89 -6.21
N ARG A 74 5.78 -7.82 -5.50
CA ARG A 74 7.15 -7.52 -5.09
C ARG A 74 7.24 -7.21 -3.60
N TYR A 75 8.30 -7.71 -3.00
CA TYR A 75 8.54 -7.64 -1.56
C TYR A 75 10.02 -7.32 -1.30
N GLN A 76 10.30 -6.55 -0.24
CA GLN A 76 11.64 -6.35 0.27
C GLN A 76 11.76 -7.05 1.63
N ILE A 77 12.72 -7.96 1.74
CA ILE A 77 13.04 -8.66 2.98
C ILE A 77 14.30 -8.01 3.56
N GLU A 78 14.22 -7.51 4.78
CA GLU A 78 15.37 -7.01 5.55
C GLU A 78 15.63 -7.98 6.71
N ALA A 79 16.83 -8.54 6.76
CA ALA A 79 17.28 -9.43 7.83
C ALA A 79 18.45 -8.78 8.58
N THR A 80 18.35 -8.68 9.90
CA THR A 80 19.43 -8.18 10.76
C THR A 80 19.92 -9.29 11.68
N ALA A 81 21.23 -9.56 11.67
CA ALA A 81 21.88 -10.54 12.52
C ALA A 81 22.89 -9.87 13.46
N PHE A 82 22.99 -10.40 14.68
CA PHE A 82 23.95 -9.97 15.69
C PHE A 82 24.89 -11.13 16.01
N VAL A 83 26.20 -10.92 15.94
CA VAL A 83 27.23 -11.89 16.30
C VAL A 83 28.24 -11.19 17.19
N ASN A 84 28.26 -11.53 18.48
CA ASN A 84 28.94 -10.76 19.54
C ASN A 84 28.53 -9.27 19.43
N ASP A 85 29.50 -8.36 19.36
CA ASP A 85 29.27 -6.92 19.19
C ASP A 85 29.04 -6.48 17.73
N GLY A 86 29.06 -7.43 16.79
CA GLY A 86 28.84 -7.16 15.37
C GLY A 86 27.35 -7.16 15.00
N ARG A 87 26.91 -6.16 14.24
CA ARG A 87 25.58 -6.11 13.60
C ARG A 87 25.74 -6.15 12.08
N ARG A 88 25.01 -7.04 11.40
CA ARG A 88 24.90 -7.05 9.93
C ARG A 88 23.44 -7.00 9.48
N THR A 89 23.16 -6.22 8.46
CA THR A 89 21.84 -6.13 7.82
C THR A 89 21.96 -6.51 6.35
N ILE A 90 21.11 -7.43 5.90
CA ILE A 90 20.98 -7.86 4.51
C ILE A 90 19.60 -7.43 4.00
N ARG A 91 19.53 -6.93 2.77
CA ARG A 91 18.28 -6.60 2.08
C ARG A 91 18.18 -7.41 0.81
N ALA A 92 17.04 -8.06 0.60
CA ALA A 92 16.73 -8.81 -0.61
C ALA A 92 15.42 -8.30 -1.20
N SER A 93 15.36 -8.18 -2.53
CA SER A 93 14.13 -7.89 -3.27
C SER A 93 13.64 -9.17 -3.94
N VAL A 94 12.38 -9.53 -3.70
CA VAL A 94 11.76 -10.76 -4.19
C VAL A 94 10.57 -10.42 -5.07
N ALA A 95 10.50 -11.04 -6.24
CA ALA A 95 9.29 -11.09 -7.06
C ALA A 95 8.56 -12.41 -6.74
N LYS A 96 7.26 -12.32 -6.48
CA LYS A 96 6.37 -13.46 -6.28
C LYS A 96 5.44 -13.53 -7.49
N ASP A 97 5.59 -14.59 -8.27
CA ASP A 97 4.64 -14.89 -9.34
C ASP A 97 3.28 -15.22 -8.70
N SER A 98 2.22 -14.70 -9.33
CA SER A 98 0.85 -14.71 -8.80
C SER A 98 0.16 -16.07 -8.92
#